data_AF-A0A6G2W1V1-F1
#
_entry.id   AF-A0A6G2W1V1-F1
#
_cell.length_a   1.000
_cell.length_b   1.000
_cell.length_c   1.000
_cell.angle_alpha   90.00
_cell.angle_beta   90.00
_cell.angle_gamma   90.00
#
_symmetry.space_group_name_H-M   'P 1'
#
loop_
_entity.id
_entity.type
_entity.pdbx_description
1 polymer ?
#
loop_
_entity_poly.entity_id
_entity_poly.type
_entity_poly.pdbx_seq_one_letter_code
_entity_poly.pdbx_strand_id
1 'polypeptide(L)'
;VRTARDAVTTAARHLRGLGFRDVRRADRWPPGGIGLAARGLLARVDPSGWPAAPRDVECLWLTAMAESAACVYFSLAGYAPDARVRADALDVPLFVLGPAGVPRPVNAPAVALDATAG
;
A
#
# COMPACT_ATOMS: atom_id res chain seq x y z
N VAL A 1 10.51 -1.59 -11.19
CA VAL A 1 9.81 -0.29 -11.10
C VAL A 1 10.82 0.84 -11.28
N ARG A 2 10.63 1.72 -12.27
CA ARG A 2 11.55 2.85 -12.53
C ARG A 2 10.88 4.22 -12.38
N THR A 3 9.55 4.27 -12.43
CA THR A 3 8.77 5.52 -12.33
C THR A 3 7.58 5.39 -11.37
N ALA A 4 6.99 6.51 -10.95
CA ALA A 4 5.74 6.54 -10.18
C ALA A 4 4.58 5.84 -10.93
N ARG A 5 4.55 5.94 -12.26
CA ARG A 5 3.55 5.24 -13.10
C ARG A 5 3.76 3.73 -13.07
N ASP A 6 5.00 3.27 -13.12
CA ASP A 6 5.32 1.84 -13.01
C ASP A 6 4.94 1.30 -11.64
N ALA A 7 5.18 2.10 -10.58
CA ALA A 7 4.84 1.74 -9.21
C ALA A 7 3.34 1.49 -9.06
N VAL A 8 2.53 2.43 -9.56
CA VAL A 8 1.07 2.33 -9.57
C VAL A 8 0.60 1.13 -10.39
N THR A 9 1.17 0.93 -11.58
CA THR A 9 0.80 -0.20 -12.45
C THR A 9 1.13 -1.53 -11.79
N THR A 10 2.27 -1.60 -11.11
CA THR A 10 2.73 -2.79 -10.38
C THR A 10 1.81 -3.10 -9.20
N ALA A 11 1.51 -2.10 -8.37
CA ALA A 11 0.58 -2.24 -7.25
C ALA A 11 -0.80 -2.67 -7.74
N ALA A 12 -1.34 -2.03 -8.78
CA ALA A 12 -2.66 -2.40 -9.33
C ALA A 12 -2.72 -3.84 -9.86
N ARG A 13 -1.65 -4.32 -10.51
CA ARG A 13 -1.58 -5.72 -10.98
C ARG A 13 -1.53 -6.70 -9.82
N HIS A 14 -0.74 -6.41 -8.79
CA HIS A 14 -0.64 -7.26 -7.61
C HIS A 14 -1.98 -7.37 -6.87
N LEU A 15 -2.67 -6.24 -6.64
CA LEU A 15 -4.00 -6.22 -6.02
C LEU A 15 -5.03 -7.03 -6.83
N ARG A 16 -4.95 -7.00 -8.17
CA ARG A 16 -5.82 -7.84 -9.02
C ARG A 16 -5.52 -9.34 -8.85
N GLY A 17 -4.26 -9.72 -8.69
CA GLY A 17 -3.85 -11.09 -8.37
C GLY A 17 -4.38 -11.56 -7.01
N LEU A 18 -4.51 -10.64 -6.05
CA LEU A 18 -5.15 -10.88 -4.74
C LEU A 18 -6.69 -10.90 -4.79
N GLY A 19 -7.30 -10.78 -5.99
CA GLY A 19 -8.75 -10.83 -6.16
C GLY A 19 -9.47 -9.48 -6.04
N PHE A 20 -8.77 -8.37 -5.78
CA PHE A 20 -9.38 -7.03 -5.80
C PHE A 20 -9.70 -6.61 -7.24
N ARG A 21 -10.99 -6.49 -7.55
CA ARG A 21 -11.49 -6.05 -8.86
C ARG A 21 -11.66 -4.52 -8.90
N ASP A 22 -11.71 -3.97 -10.12
CA ASP A 22 -11.97 -2.55 -10.39
C ASP A 22 -11.00 -1.57 -9.71
N VAL A 23 -9.74 -1.96 -9.54
CA VAL A 23 -8.68 -1.08 -9.02
C VAL A 23 -8.53 0.13 -9.94
N ARG A 24 -8.92 1.29 -9.43
CA ARG A 24 -8.85 2.61 -10.10
C ARG A 24 -8.03 3.57 -9.26
N ARG A 25 -7.57 4.68 -9.85
CA ARG A 25 -7.04 5.79 -9.03
C ARG A 25 -8.16 6.33 -8.16
N ALA A 26 -7.85 6.60 -6.89
CA ALA A 26 -8.79 7.22 -5.98
C ALA A 26 -9.04 8.66 -6.46
N ASP A 27 -10.31 9.01 -6.67
CA ASP A 27 -10.71 10.35 -7.14
C ASP A 27 -10.44 11.45 -6.09
N ARG A 28 -10.30 11.06 -4.82
CA ARG A 28 -9.90 11.91 -3.68
C ARG A 28 -8.84 11.18 -2.85
N TRP A 29 -7.73 11.87 -2.54
CA TRP A 29 -6.71 11.38 -1.60
C TRP A 29 -6.08 12.56 -0.85
N PRO A 30 -5.82 12.47 0.47
CA PRO A 30 -5.04 13.46 1.21
C PRO A 30 -3.62 13.62 0.63
N PRO A 31 -2.94 14.76 0.84
CA PRO A 31 -1.60 14.94 0.28
C PRO A 31 -0.60 13.90 0.84
N GLY A 32 0.21 13.29 -0.05
CA GLY A 32 1.34 12.44 0.34
C GLY A 32 1.52 11.12 -0.41
N GLY A 33 0.64 10.74 -1.34
CA GLY A 33 0.80 9.53 -2.14
C GLY A 33 -0.24 9.38 -3.26
N ILE A 34 -0.07 8.38 -4.13
CA ILE A 34 -1.08 8.05 -5.14
C ILE A 34 -2.04 7.01 -4.54
N GLY A 35 -3.28 7.42 -4.31
CA GLY A 35 -4.35 6.51 -3.89
C GLY A 35 -4.85 5.64 -5.04
N LEU A 36 -4.99 4.35 -4.78
CA LEU A 36 -5.76 3.40 -5.57
C LEU A 36 -6.95 2.95 -4.73
N ALA A 37 -8.12 2.85 -5.34
CA ALA A 37 -9.34 2.38 -4.71
C ALA A 37 -9.87 1.16 -5.45
N ALA A 38 -10.28 0.15 -4.70
CA ALA A 38 -11.08 -0.97 -5.16
C ALA A 38 -12.28 -1.13 -4.21
N ARG A 39 -13.25 -1.99 -4.54
CA ARG A 39 -14.41 -2.20 -3.66
C ARG A 39 -13.95 -2.73 -2.29
N GLY A 40 -14.08 -1.90 -1.26
CA GLY A 40 -13.67 -2.23 0.12
C GLY A 40 -12.17 -2.14 0.41
N LEU A 41 -11.36 -1.54 -0.47
CA LEU A 41 -9.90 -1.39 -0.27
C LEU A 41 -9.39 -0.02 -0.71
N LEU A 42 -8.58 0.60 0.14
CA LEU A 42 -7.74 1.77 -0.17
C LEU A 42 -6.25 1.40 -0.17
N ALA A 43 -5.59 1.61 -1.29
CA ALA A 43 -4.17 1.33 -1.45
C ALA A 43 -3.38 2.63 -1.66
N ARG A 44 -2.37 2.87 -0.83
CA ARG A 44 -1.41 3.98 -1.01
C ARG A 44 -0.20 3.49 -1.78
N VAL A 45 0.21 4.21 -2.81
CA VAL A 45 1.50 4.01 -3.48
C VAL A 45 2.35 5.26 -3.25
N ASP A 46 3.45 5.12 -2.52
CA ASP A 46 4.43 6.18 -2.30
C ASP A 46 5.65 5.99 -3.23
N PRO A 47 5.82 6.85 -4.24
CA PRO A 47 6.97 6.86 -5.12
C PRO A 47 8.18 7.63 -4.56
N SER A 48 8.10 8.14 -3.32
CA SER A 48 9.17 8.93 -2.72
C SER A 48 10.48 8.14 -2.59
N GLY A 49 11.60 8.88 -2.63
CA GLY A 49 12.93 8.32 -2.44
C GLY A 49 13.32 8.14 -0.97
N TRP A 50 12.41 8.39 -0.02
CA TRP A 50 12.68 8.38 1.41
C TRP A 50 11.77 7.36 2.12
N PRO A 51 12.24 6.71 3.20
CA PRO A 51 11.40 5.79 3.95
C PRO A 51 10.14 6.49 4.48
N ALA A 52 8.99 5.84 4.31
CA ALA A 52 7.71 6.37 4.79
C ALA A 52 7.67 6.44 6.32
N ALA A 53 7.04 7.50 6.85
CA ALA A 53 6.99 7.78 8.27
C ALA A 53 5.75 7.14 8.94
N PRO A 54 5.72 6.98 10.28
CA PRO A 54 4.57 6.44 10.99
C PRO A 54 3.28 7.21 10.72
N ARG A 55 3.37 8.53 10.60
CA ARG A 55 2.24 9.40 10.30
C ARG A 55 1.57 9.04 8.96
N ASP A 56 2.36 8.60 7.97
CA ASP A 56 1.81 8.20 6.68
C ASP A 56 0.94 6.94 6.78
N VAL A 57 1.33 6.01 7.66
CA VAL A 57 0.57 4.79 7.98
C VAL A 57 -0.71 5.16 8.72
N GLU A 58 -0.62 6.02 9.73
CA GLU A 58 -1.77 6.47 10.52
C GLU A 58 -2.81 7.19 9.66
N CYS A 59 -2.36 8.10 8.78
CA CYS A 59 -3.27 8.82 7.89
C CYS A 59 -3.98 7.89 6.91
N LEU A 60 -3.28 6.89 6.37
CA LEU A 60 -3.89 5.86 5.54
C LEU A 60 -4.95 5.08 6.33
N TRP A 61 -4.59 4.59 7.51
CA TRP A 61 -5.47 3.80 8.36
C TRP A 61 -6.73 4.57 8.77
N LEU A 62 -6.60 5.82 9.22
CA LEU A 62 -7.73 6.67 9.59
C LEU A 62 -8.68 6.94 8.41
N THR A 63 -8.12 7.12 7.21
CA THR A 63 -8.92 7.34 5.99
C THR A 63 -9.71 6.08 5.64
N ALA A 64 -9.05 4.92 5.66
CA ALA A 64 -9.70 3.64 5.37
C ALA A 64 -10.76 3.27 6.42
N MET A 65 -10.47 3.49 7.70
CA MET A 65 -11.43 3.37 8.80
C MET A 65 -12.67 4.24 8.57
N ALA A 66 -12.49 5.52 8.20
CA ALA A 66 -13.60 6.43 7.93
C ALA A 66 -14.46 5.99 6.73
N GLU A 67 -13.84 5.37 5.72
CA GLU A 67 -14.52 4.82 4.55
C GLU A 67 -15.01 3.38 4.75
N SER A 68 -14.85 2.80 5.96
CA SER A 68 -15.17 1.39 6.24
C SER A 68 -14.51 0.41 5.24
N ALA A 69 -13.26 0.69 4.88
CA ALA A 69 -12.48 -0.06 3.91
C ALA A 69 -11.22 -0.66 4.56
N ALA A 70 -10.73 -1.77 4.01
CA ALA A 70 -9.38 -2.24 4.28
C ALA A 70 -8.35 -1.29 3.66
N CYS A 71 -7.09 -1.37 4.08
CA CYS A 71 -6.02 -0.61 3.44
C CYS A 71 -4.74 -1.39 3.22
N VAL A 72 -3.87 -0.87 2.36
CA VAL A 72 -2.54 -1.41 2.06
C VAL A 72 -1.61 -0.28 1.64
N TYR A 73 -0.34 -0.37 2.01
CA TYR A 73 0.67 0.62 1.67
C TYR A 73 1.77 -0.04 0.83
N PHE A 74 2.04 0.52 -0.35
CA PHE A 74 3.20 0.24 -1.19
C PHE A 74 4.19 1.41 -1.13
N SER A 75 5.48 1.14 -0.92
CA SER A 75 6.55 2.13 -0.95
C SER A 75 7.72 1.69 -1.82
N LEU A 76 8.38 2.63 -2.49
CA LEU A 76 9.61 2.38 -3.25
C LEU A 76 10.84 2.37 -2.33
N ALA A 77 10.95 3.36 -1.45
CA ALA A 77 12.08 3.50 -0.52
C ALA A 77 11.89 2.71 0.79
N GLY A 78 10.72 2.09 0.98
CA GLY A 78 10.38 1.33 2.17
C GLY A 78 9.86 2.21 3.30
N TYR A 79 10.11 1.77 4.53
CA TYR A 79 9.47 2.28 5.74
C TYR A 79 10.50 2.48 6.83
N ALA A 80 10.37 3.60 7.55
CA ALA A 80 11.11 3.79 8.79
C ALA A 80 10.75 2.68 9.81
N PRO A 81 11.67 2.33 10.74
CA PRO A 81 11.42 1.22 11.68
C PRO A 81 10.16 1.41 12.53
N ASP A 82 9.93 2.63 13.00
CA ASP A 82 8.74 3.04 13.74
C ASP A 82 7.45 2.94 12.90
N ALA A 83 7.52 3.22 11.60
CA ALA A 83 6.40 3.06 10.69
C ALA A 83 5.99 1.58 10.55
N ARG A 84 6.95 0.65 10.58
CA ARG A 84 6.66 -0.79 10.57
C ARG A 84 5.98 -1.24 11.85
N VAL A 85 6.51 -0.84 13.00
CA VAL A 85 5.89 -1.12 14.31
C VAL A 85 4.46 -0.58 14.36
N ARG A 86 4.26 0.64 13.84
CA ARG A 86 2.94 1.27 13.79
C ARG A 86 1.98 0.51 12.87
N ALA A 87 2.47 0.05 11.72
CA ALA A 87 1.67 -0.74 10.79
C ALA A 87 1.28 -2.10 11.36
N ASP A 88 2.17 -2.77 12.08
CA ASP A 88 1.83 -4.02 12.78
C ASP A 88 0.77 -3.80 13.86
N ALA A 89 0.85 -2.70 14.62
CA ALA A 89 -0.13 -2.36 15.64
C ALA A 89 -1.52 -2.01 15.07
N LEU A 90 -1.59 -1.53 13.83
CA LEU A 90 -2.82 -1.10 13.15
C LEU A 90 -3.32 -2.12 12.11
N ASP A 91 -2.64 -3.27 12.00
CA ASP A 91 -2.90 -4.32 11.00
C ASP A 91 -2.89 -3.78 9.55
N VAL A 92 -1.94 -2.89 9.24
CA VAL A 92 -1.76 -2.31 7.90
C VAL A 92 -0.72 -3.12 7.12
N PRO A 93 -1.09 -3.79 6.02
CA PRO A 93 -0.16 -4.45 5.12
C PRO A 93 0.82 -3.47 4.45
N LEU A 94 2.12 -3.73 4.61
CA LEU A 94 3.21 -2.98 3.99
C LEU A 94 3.93 -3.80 2.91
N PHE A 95 4.11 -3.20 1.74
CA PHE A 95 4.83 -3.79 0.62
C PHE A 95 5.93 -2.85 0.10
N VAL A 96 7.09 -3.42 -0.24
CA VAL A 96 8.15 -2.70 -0.95
C VAL A 96 8.12 -3.07 -2.42
N LEU A 97 8.06 -2.06 -3.28
CA LEU A 97 8.10 -2.22 -4.73
C LEU A 97 9.55 -2.28 -5.22
N GLY A 98 10.06 -3.50 -5.39
CA GLY A 98 11.42 -3.72 -5.87
C GLY A 98 11.60 -3.40 -7.37
N PRO A 99 12.87 -3.28 -7.83
CA PRO A 99 13.19 -3.12 -9.25
C PRO A 99 12.57 -4.22 -10.14
N ALA A 100 12.47 -5.44 -9.63
CA ALA A 100 11.88 -6.61 -10.28
C ALA A 100 10.36 -6.48 -10.57
N GLY A 101 9.67 -5.49 -9.97
CA GLY A 101 8.23 -5.30 -10.20
C GLY A 101 7.34 -6.32 -9.49
N VAL A 102 7.88 -7.08 -8.55
CA VAL A 102 7.10 -7.91 -7.62
C VAL A 102 7.07 -7.19 -6.27
N PRO A 103 5.88 -6.80 -5.75
CA PRO A 103 5.77 -6.26 -4.40
C PRO A 103 6.21 -7.30 -3.39
N ARG A 104 7.09 -6.92 -2.46
CA ARG A 104 7.56 -7.79 -1.39
C ARG A 104 6.86 -7.44 -0.08
N PRO A 105 6.19 -8.38 0.61
CA PRO A 105 5.63 -8.12 1.94
C PRO A 105 6.77 -7.85 2.93
N VAL A 106 6.59 -6.86 3.81
CA VAL A 106 7.64 -6.46 4.77
C VAL A 106 7.20 -6.48 6.23
N ASN A 107 5.97 -6.86 6.50
CA ASN A 107 5.41 -7.01 7.83
C ASN A 107 4.38 -8.15 7.88
N ALA A 108 3.96 -8.57 9.07
CA ALA A 108 3.12 -9.76 9.22
C ALA A 108 1.74 -9.65 8.52
N PRO A 109 1.01 -8.52 8.62
CA PRO A 109 -0.23 -8.31 7.85
C PRO A 109 -0.03 -8.45 6.33
N ALA A 110 1.09 -7.97 5.79
CA ALA A 110 1.39 -8.12 4.37
C ALA A 110 1.70 -9.57 3.98
N VAL A 111 2.41 -10.32 4.82
CA VAL A 111 2.66 -11.75 4.56
C VAL A 111 1.34 -12.53 4.55
N ALA A 112 0.45 -12.24 5.51
CA ALA A 112 -0.87 -12.88 5.58
C ALA A 112 -1.72 -12.54 4.34
N LEU A 113 -1.71 -11.28 3.90
CA LEU A 113 -2.43 -10.86 2.70
C LEU A 113 -1.83 -11.50 1.43
N ASP A 114 -0.50 -11.51 1.29
CA ASP A 114 0.20 -12.07 0.13
C ASP A 114 -0.05 -13.58 -0.04
N ALA A 115 -0.19 -14.30 1.08
CA ALA A 115 -0.54 -15.73 1.08
C ALA A 115 -1.94 -16.03 0.52
N THR A 116 -2.80 -15.01 0.33
CA THR A 116 -4.12 -15.18 -0.32
C THR A 116 -4.05 -15.11 -1.84
N ALA A 117 -2.89 -14.78 -2.43
CA ALA A 117 -2.68 -14.82 -3.87
C ALA A 117 -2.80 -16.26 -4.38
N GLY A 118 -3.70 -16.50 -5.34
CA GLY A 118 -3.95 -17.79 -5.99
C GLY A 118 -3.53 -17.79 -7.45
#